data_AF-A0AAJ0G3P3-F1
#
_entry.id   AF-A0AAJ0G3P3-F1
#
_cell.length_a   1.000
_cell.length_b   1.000
_cell.length_c   1.000
_cell.angle_alpha   90.00
_cell.angle_beta   90.00
_cell.angle_gamma   90.00
#
_symmetry.space_group_name_H-M   'P 1'
#
loop_
_entity.id
_entity.type
_entity.pdbx_description
1 polymer ?
#
loop_
_entity_poly.entity_id
_entity_poly.type
_entity_poly.pdbx_seq_one_letter_code
_entity_poly.pdbx_strand_id
1 'polypeptide(L)'
;MAPSPIRRAAGVAVGFLAMLSEAQTAKTWQDYTPQNRTLSSCPSYTDYSQKPHEPYSNGPLALPYMRPNPGCRTFNSSAVEKVIDEVKSRMKNPDLGRLFENTFPSTLDTTVKYFDSDVNLAFIITGDITAQWLRDTGNQFAHLYKLLPHDDNMKALVKAVINTESRYIAEYPYCESGLKPSVNV
;
A
#
# COMPACT_ATOMS: atom_id res chain seq x y z
N MET A 1 19.02 -84.48 -11.15
CA MET A 1 17.97 -84.23 -10.14
C MET A 1 17.80 -82.72 -10.01
N ALA A 2 16.63 -82.20 -10.34
CA ALA A 2 16.19 -80.81 -10.12
C ALA A 2 16.18 -80.49 -8.60
N PRO A 3 16.09 -79.22 -8.12
CA PRO A 3 15.31 -78.15 -8.73
C PRO A 3 15.85 -76.69 -8.61
N SER A 4 15.16 -75.77 -9.30
CA SER A 4 15.11 -74.32 -9.01
C SER A 4 14.35 -74.08 -7.66
N PRO A 5 14.19 -72.87 -7.07
CA PRO A 5 13.99 -71.52 -7.64
C PRO A 5 14.82 -70.44 -6.87
N ILE A 6 14.80 -69.12 -7.12
CA ILE A 6 13.76 -68.11 -6.80
C ILE A 6 14.28 -66.77 -7.35
N ARG A 7 13.44 -66.07 -8.13
CA ARG A 7 13.65 -64.66 -8.52
C ARG A 7 13.44 -63.75 -7.31
N ARG A 8 14.42 -62.91 -6.98
CA ARG A 8 14.22 -61.73 -6.13
C ARG A 8 14.30 -60.47 -6.99
N ALA A 9 13.16 -59.81 -7.16
CA ALA A 9 13.10 -58.45 -7.70
C ALA A 9 13.64 -57.49 -6.62
N ALA A 10 14.73 -56.80 -6.92
CA ALA A 10 15.21 -55.69 -6.11
C ALA A 10 14.44 -54.43 -6.51
N GLY A 11 13.53 -53.98 -5.64
CA GLY A 11 12.82 -52.71 -5.81
C GLY A 11 13.80 -51.55 -5.65
N VAL A 12 13.85 -50.67 -6.65
CA VAL A 12 14.54 -49.40 -6.59
C VAL A 12 13.72 -48.46 -5.71
N ALA A 13 14.19 -48.20 -4.49
CA ALA A 13 13.64 -47.14 -3.64
C ALA A 13 14.07 -45.79 -4.22
N VAL A 14 13.23 -45.19 -5.06
CA VAL A 14 13.38 -43.80 -5.49
C VAL A 14 12.97 -42.92 -4.31
N GLY A 15 13.95 -42.44 -3.56
CA GLY A 15 13.75 -41.43 -2.53
C GLY A 15 13.22 -40.15 -3.16
N PHE A 16 11.97 -39.82 -2.86
CA PHE A 16 11.40 -38.50 -3.12
C PHE A 16 12.16 -37.47 -2.28
N LEU A 17 13.04 -36.69 -2.91
CA LEU A 17 13.50 -35.42 -2.34
C LEU A 17 12.29 -34.47 -2.36
N ALA A 18 11.62 -34.34 -1.22
CA ALA A 18 10.67 -33.27 -0.99
C ALA A 18 11.43 -31.95 -0.96
N MET A 19 11.43 -31.23 -2.07
CA MET A 19 11.79 -29.81 -2.11
C MET A 19 10.71 -29.07 -1.32
N LEU A 20 10.95 -28.87 -0.02
CA LEU A 20 10.19 -27.92 0.77
C LEU A 20 10.52 -26.53 0.24
N SER A 21 9.66 -26.02 -0.64
CA SER A 21 9.60 -24.60 -0.92
C SER A 21 9.26 -23.92 0.42
N GLU A 22 10.16 -23.08 0.91
CA GLU A 22 9.84 -22.11 1.94
C GLU A 22 8.77 -21.19 1.36
N ALA A 23 7.51 -21.47 1.66
CA ALA A 23 6.46 -20.49 1.48
C ALA A 23 6.81 -19.35 2.43
N GLN A 24 7.37 -18.27 1.87
CA GLN A 24 7.51 -17.00 2.60
C GLN A 24 6.11 -16.64 3.11
N THR A 25 5.91 -16.79 4.42
CA THR A 25 4.73 -16.31 5.13
C THR A 25 4.59 -14.83 4.79
N ALA A 26 3.60 -14.50 3.95
CA ALA A 26 3.28 -13.14 3.61
C ALA A 26 3.04 -12.38 4.92
N LYS A 27 3.80 -11.30 5.15
CA LYS A 27 3.60 -10.42 6.32
C LYS A 27 2.14 -10.02 6.36
N THR A 28 1.46 -10.41 7.44
CA THR A 28 0.04 -10.10 7.60
C THR A 28 -0.10 -8.65 8.05
N TRP A 29 -1.30 -8.09 7.91
CA TRP A 29 -1.53 -6.71 8.35
C TRP A 29 -1.35 -6.54 9.87
N GLN A 30 -1.50 -7.61 10.65
CA GLN A 30 -1.23 -7.63 12.08
C GLN A 30 0.25 -7.36 12.39
N ASP A 31 1.15 -7.63 11.43
CA ASP A 31 2.57 -7.34 11.54
C ASP A 31 2.94 -5.94 11.01
N TYR A 32 1.97 -5.18 10.46
CA TYR A 32 2.20 -3.83 9.97
C TYR A 32 2.37 -2.87 11.14
N THR A 33 3.62 -2.47 11.39
CA THR A 33 3.93 -1.40 12.34
C THR A 33 3.80 -0.04 11.63
N PRO A 34 2.89 0.86 12.09
CA PRO A 34 2.87 2.23 11.62
C PRO A 34 4.25 2.86 11.77
N GLN A 35 4.77 3.46 10.70
CA GLN A 35 6.09 4.11 10.75
C GLN A 35 6.05 5.26 11.77
N ASN A 36 6.84 5.15 12.83
CA ASN A 36 6.92 6.15 13.89
C ASN A 36 7.79 7.32 13.38
N ARG A 37 7.16 8.37 12.84
CA ARG A 37 7.86 9.48 12.19
C ARG A 37 8.27 10.52 13.21
N THR A 38 9.55 10.84 13.27
CA THR A 38 10.02 12.08 13.91
C THR A 38 9.98 13.21 12.88
N LEU A 39 9.32 14.31 13.23
CA LEU A 39 9.12 15.52 12.40
C LEU A 39 10.43 16.10 11.84
N SER A 40 11.59 15.78 12.42
CA SER A 40 12.89 16.27 11.96
C SER A 40 13.37 15.66 10.64
N SER A 41 12.80 14.54 10.19
CA SER A 41 13.27 13.81 9.00
C SER A 41 12.33 13.88 7.78
N CYS A 42 11.05 14.21 7.99
CA CYS A 42 10.04 14.23 6.93
C CYS A 42 9.21 15.53 7.03
N PRO A 43 9.35 16.47 6.08
CA PRO A 43 8.55 17.69 6.06
C PRO A 43 7.07 17.37 5.79
N SER A 44 6.18 18.30 6.15
CA SER A 44 4.78 18.26 5.72
C SER A 44 4.71 18.23 4.20
N TYR A 45 3.80 17.43 3.64
CA TYR A 45 3.65 17.37 2.19
C TYR A 45 3.16 18.71 1.61
N THR A 46 2.36 19.46 2.37
CA THR A 46 1.91 20.82 1.98
C THR A 46 3.09 21.76 1.74
N ASP A 47 4.13 21.68 2.57
CA ASP A 47 5.34 22.50 2.40
C ASP A 47 6.25 21.93 1.32
N TYR A 48 6.37 20.60 1.29
CA TYR A 48 7.18 19.89 0.30
C TYR A 48 6.71 20.19 -1.13
N SER A 49 5.40 20.22 -1.37
CA SER A 49 4.81 20.41 -2.71
C SER A 49 4.93 21.84 -3.26
N GLN A 50 5.32 22.83 -2.44
CA GLN A 50 5.45 24.24 -2.87
C GLN A 50 6.63 24.50 -3.81
N LYS A 51 7.56 23.55 -3.95
CA LYS A 51 8.74 23.69 -4.80
C LYS A 51 8.93 22.45 -5.67
N PRO A 52 9.46 22.62 -6.89
CA PRO A 52 9.86 21.48 -7.73
C PRO A 52 11.07 20.77 -7.12
N HIS A 53 11.14 19.44 -7.30
CA HIS A 53 12.29 18.63 -6.88
C HIS A 53 12.83 17.80 -8.04
N GLU A 54 14.14 17.62 -8.01
CA GLU A 54 14.82 16.68 -8.89
C GLU A 54 14.55 15.22 -8.48
N PRO A 55 14.67 14.26 -9.41
CA PRO A 55 15.01 14.44 -10.82
C PRO A 55 13.83 14.88 -11.69
N TYR A 56 14.05 15.79 -12.63
CA TYR A 56 13.07 16.16 -13.65
C TYR A 56 12.88 15.04 -14.68
N SER A 57 11.72 14.97 -15.34
CA SER A 57 11.54 14.08 -16.48
C SER A 57 12.32 14.55 -17.71
N ASN A 58 12.66 13.62 -18.59
CA ASN A 58 13.44 13.90 -19.82
C ASN A 58 12.58 14.38 -20.99
N GLY A 59 11.36 14.84 -20.72
CA GLY A 59 10.45 15.38 -21.75
C GLY A 59 10.58 16.89 -21.92
N PRO A 60 9.92 17.47 -22.93
CA PRO A 60 10.01 18.90 -23.22
C PRO A 60 9.48 19.78 -22.08
N LEU A 61 8.61 19.27 -21.21
CA LEU A 61 8.08 20.00 -20.06
C LEU A 61 8.97 19.88 -18.81
N ALA A 62 9.87 18.89 -18.77
CA ALA A 62 10.77 18.63 -17.64
C ALA A 62 10.03 18.66 -16.30
N LEU A 63 8.99 17.85 -16.13
CA LEU A 63 8.16 17.83 -14.91
C LEU A 63 8.97 17.35 -13.69
N PRO A 64 8.80 17.99 -12.52
CA PRO A 64 9.51 17.62 -11.31
C PRO A 64 9.03 16.29 -10.73
N TYR A 65 9.89 15.67 -9.92
CA TYR A 65 9.49 14.57 -9.05
C TYR A 65 8.83 15.13 -7.79
N MET A 66 7.59 14.74 -7.51
CA MET A 66 6.80 15.33 -6.42
C MET A 66 6.36 14.30 -5.38
N ARG A 67 6.84 13.06 -5.43
CA ARG A 67 6.56 12.09 -4.37
C ARG A 67 7.50 12.31 -3.19
N PRO A 68 7.04 12.14 -1.94
CA PRO A 68 7.93 12.11 -0.78
C PRO A 68 9.04 11.05 -0.93
N ASN A 69 10.14 11.25 -0.21
CA ASN A 69 11.14 10.20 -0.03
C ASN A 69 10.43 8.91 0.45
N PRO A 70 10.82 7.71 -0.03
CA PRO A 70 10.20 6.44 0.38
C PRO A 70 10.00 6.28 1.89
N GLY A 71 10.96 6.74 2.72
CA GLY A 71 10.84 6.69 4.19
C GLY A 71 9.80 7.64 4.79
N CYS A 72 9.37 8.64 4.03
CA CYS A 72 8.39 9.65 4.43
C CYS A 72 6.97 9.41 3.91
N ARG A 73 6.78 8.43 3.02
CA ARG A 73 5.46 8.06 2.48
C ARG A 73 4.55 7.54 3.59
N THR A 74 3.27 7.89 3.54
CA THR A 74 2.35 7.55 4.62
C THR A 74 1.94 6.08 4.67
N PHE A 75 2.03 5.41 3.53
CA PHE A 75 1.75 4.01 3.34
C PHE A 75 2.54 3.52 2.12
N ASN A 76 3.08 2.29 2.18
CA ASN A 76 3.81 1.70 1.06
C ASN A 76 3.07 0.47 0.56
N SER A 77 2.86 0.38 -0.76
CA SER A 77 2.22 -0.75 -1.42
C SER A 77 3.10 -1.24 -2.56
N SER A 78 3.56 -2.49 -2.47
CA SER A 78 4.36 -3.11 -3.54
C SER A 78 3.53 -3.30 -4.82
N ALA A 79 2.23 -3.57 -4.69
CA ALA A 79 1.32 -3.67 -5.83
C ALA A 79 1.19 -2.34 -6.58
N VAL A 80 1.14 -1.22 -5.86
CA VAL A 80 1.10 0.13 -6.46
C VAL A 80 2.41 0.48 -7.15
N GLU A 81 3.57 0.22 -6.53
CA GLU A 81 4.87 0.48 -7.18
C GLU A 81 5.01 -0.33 -8.49
N LYS A 82 4.56 -1.59 -8.49
CA LYS A 82 4.55 -2.42 -9.70
C LYS A 82 3.71 -1.81 -10.82
N VAL A 83 2.53 -1.29 -10.50
CA VAL A 83 1.67 -0.61 -11.49
C VAL A 83 2.33 0.66 -12.01
N ILE A 84 2.99 1.43 -11.14
CA ILE A 84 3.74 2.63 -11.53
C ILE A 84 4.82 2.27 -12.55
N ASP A 85 5.64 1.25 -12.26
CA ASP A 85 6.70 0.81 -13.15
C ASP A 85 6.14 0.30 -14.50
N GLU A 86 5.12 -0.55 -14.45
CA GLU A 86 4.48 -1.10 -15.66
C GLU A 86 3.87 -0.01 -16.54
N VAL A 87 3.13 0.93 -15.96
CA VAL A 87 2.48 2.02 -16.72
C VAL A 87 3.54 2.98 -17.28
N LYS A 88 4.53 3.38 -16.48
CA LYS A 88 5.61 4.26 -16.94
C LYS A 88 6.41 3.63 -18.08
N SER A 89 6.72 2.33 -18.00
CA SER A 89 7.48 1.63 -19.06
C SER A 89 6.76 1.62 -20.42
N ARG A 90 5.42 1.72 -20.41
CA ARG A 90 4.58 1.72 -21.61
C ARG A 90 4.24 3.11 -22.11
N MET A 91 4.48 4.15 -21.31
CA MET A 91 4.22 5.54 -21.67
C MET A 91 5.36 6.10 -22.52
N LYS A 92 5.04 6.44 -23.79
CA LYS A 92 6.02 7.06 -24.70
C LYS A 92 6.42 8.47 -24.29
N ASN A 93 5.50 9.23 -23.71
CA ASN A 93 5.78 10.58 -23.24
C ASN A 93 6.33 10.52 -21.79
N PRO A 94 7.60 10.87 -21.56
CA PRO A 94 8.21 10.80 -20.23
C PRO A 94 7.59 11.79 -19.22
N ASP A 95 7.07 12.94 -19.67
CA ASP A 95 6.38 13.90 -18.80
C ASP A 95 5.04 13.32 -18.33
N LEU A 96 4.30 12.66 -19.21
CA LEU A 96 3.07 11.96 -18.82
C LEU A 96 3.36 10.81 -17.84
N GLY A 97 4.45 10.08 -18.06
CA GLY A 97 4.95 9.06 -17.13
C GLY A 97 5.25 9.64 -15.75
N ARG A 98 5.90 10.81 -15.69
CA ARG A 98 6.16 11.52 -14.42
C ARG A 98 4.89 12.01 -13.74
N LEU A 99 3.93 12.54 -14.50
CA LEU A 99 2.65 12.97 -13.94
C LEU A 99 1.88 11.79 -13.34
N PHE A 100 1.85 10.64 -14.02
CA PHE A 100 1.24 9.42 -13.49
C PHE A 100 1.94 8.96 -12.21
N GLU A 101 3.27 8.90 -12.23
CA GLU A 101 4.07 8.55 -11.04
C GLU A 101 3.78 9.44 -9.84
N ASN A 102 3.68 10.75 -10.05
CA ASN A 102 3.42 11.70 -8.97
C ASN A 102 1.98 11.60 -8.43
N THR A 103 0.99 11.32 -9.27
CA THR A 103 -0.42 11.44 -8.90
C THR A 103 -1.08 10.13 -8.48
N PHE A 104 -0.75 9.01 -9.13
CA PHE A 104 -1.37 7.71 -8.87
C PHE A 104 -1.24 7.22 -7.41
N PRO A 105 -0.06 7.31 -6.75
CA PRO A 105 0.10 6.90 -5.36
C PRO A 105 -0.14 8.02 -4.34
N SER A 106 -0.51 9.25 -4.77
CA SER A 106 -0.48 10.45 -3.91
C SER A 106 -1.26 10.28 -2.59
N THR A 107 -2.43 9.64 -2.64
CA THR A 107 -3.21 9.27 -1.44
C THR A 107 -2.39 8.43 -0.46
N LEU A 108 -1.81 7.32 -0.93
CA LEU A 108 -1.01 6.44 -0.08
C LEU A 108 0.29 7.10 0.39
N ASP A 109 0.89 7.94 -0.44
CA ASP A 109 2.13 8.63 -0.13
C ASP A 109 1.93 9.72 0.93
N THR A 110 0.77 10.38 0.99
CA THR A 110 0.64 11.67 1.71
C THR A 110 -0.55 11.77 2.67
N THR A 111 -1.61 10.98 2.51
CA THR A 111 -2.87 11.21 3.23
C THR A 111 -3.22 10.18 4.31
N VAL A 112 -2.49 9.06 4.40
CA VAL A 112 -2.81 7.99 5.36
C VAL A 112 -2.34 8.34 6.78
N LYS A 113 -3.26 8.24 7.76
CA LYS A 113 -2.98 8.47 9.18
C LYS A 113 -3.58 7.36 10.04
N TYR A 114 -2.73 6.40 10.43
CA TYR A 114 -3.08 5.48 11.51
C TYR A 114 -3.05 6.21 12.85
N PHE A 115 -4.02 5.92 13.69
CA PHE A 115 -4.09 6.52 15.02
C PHE A 115 -4.37 5.53 16.15
N ASP A 116 -4.82 4.33 15.80
CA ASP A 116 -4.90 3.18 16.68
C ASP A 116 -4.72 1.91 15.82
N SER A 117 -3.52 1.34 15.83
CA SER A 117 -3.22 0.12 15.07
C SER A 117 -3.81 -1.13 15.71
N ASP A 118 -3.98 -1.14 17.03
CA ASP A 118 -4.43 -2.31 17.79
C ASP A 118 -5.92 -2.58 17.52
N VAL A 119 -6.70 -1.51 17.36
CA VAL A 119 -8.12 -1.56 16.98
C VAL A 119 -8.30 -1.48 15.45
N ASN A 120 -7.21 -1.34 14.70
CA ASN A 120 -7.19 -1.14 13.25
C ASN A 120 -8.07 0.03 12.82
N LEU A 121 -7.68 1.24 13.21
CA LEU A 121 -8.33 2.50 12.88
C LEU A 121 -7.35 3.45 12.19
N ALA A 122 -7.79 3.99 11.05
CA ALA A 122 -7.03 4.93 10.24
C ALA A 122 -7.98 5.97 9.64
N PHE A 123 -7.46 7.18 9.44
CA PHE A 123 -8.14 8.22 8.67
C PHE A 123 -7.34 8.64 7.45
N ILE A 124 -8.06 9.12 6.44
CA ILE A 124 -7.52 9.60 5.16
C ILE A 124 -7.79 11.10 5.12
N ILE A 125 -6.73 11.91 5.20
CA ILE A 125 -6.89 13.36 5.09
C ILE A 125 -7.16 13.77 3.64
N THR A 126 -7.78 14.92 3.43
CA THR A 126 -8.00 15.45 2.08
C THR A 126 -6.71 16.00 1.45
N GLY A 127 -5.70 16.32 2.27
CA GLY A 127 -4.39 16.79 1.83
C GLY A 127 -3.83 17.79 2.83
N ASP A 128 -4.01 19.08 2.54
CA ASP A 128 -3.56 20.19 3.38
C ASP A 128 -4.39 20.39 4.65
N ILE A 129 -5.63 19.92 4.66
CA ILE A 129 -6.52 19.96 5.83
C ILE A 129 -6.44 18.62 6.57
N THR A 130 -6.15 18.65 7.88
CA THR A 130 -6.14 17.45 8.74
C THR A 130 -7.57 17.05 9.16
N ALA A 131 -8.40 16.72 8.18
CA ALA A 131 -9.75 16.20 8.36
C ALA A 131 -10.07 15.18 7.27
N GLN A 132 -10.97 14.24 7.57
CA GLN A 132 -11.44 13.26 6.59
C GLN A 132 -12.83 13.62 6.12
N TRP A 133 -13.01 13.71 4.80
CA TRP A 133 -14.32 13.75 4.16
C TRP A 133 -14.67 12.37 3.61
N LEU A 134 -15.88 11.88 3.91
CA LEU A 134 -16.33 10.54 3.47
C LEU A 134 -16.31 10.42 1.94
N ARG A 135 -16.79 11.46 1.26
CA ARG A 135 -16.81 11.59 -0.21
C ARG A 135 -15.41 11.49 -0.81
N ASP A 136 -14.49 12.28 -0.27
CA ASP A 136 -13.13 12.38 -0.78
C ASP A 136 -12.39 11.06 -0.58
N THR A 137 -12.57 10.42 0.56
CA THR A 137 -11.96 9.12 0.86
C THR A 137 -12.40 8.06 -0.14
N GLY A 138 -13.70 7.98 -0.44
CA GLY A 138 -14.23 7.07 -1.46
C GLY A 138 -13.60 7.28 -2.84
N ASN A 139 -13.42 8.55 -3.24
CA ASN A 139 -12.81 8.90 -4.53
C ASN A 139 -11.29 8.71 -4.56
N GLN A 140 -10.59 8.99 -3.47
CA GLN A 140 -9.14 8.81 -3.31
C GLN A 140 -8.72 7.34 -3.45
N PHE A 141 -9.59 6.39 -3.08
CA PHE A 141 -9.32 4.96 -3.19
C PHE A 141 -9.90 4.30 -4.46
N ALA A 142 -10.74 5.00 -5.22
CA ALA A 142 -11.51 4.42 -6.32
C ALA A 142 -10.65 3.67 -7.35
N HIS A 143 -9.49 4.22 -7.71
CA HIS A 143 -8.55 3.58 -8.64
C HIS A 143 -7.70 2.47 -8.02
N LEU A 144 -7.57 2.45 -6.69
CA LEU A 144 -6.76 1.48 -5.96
C LEU A 144 -7.52 0.19 -5.64
N TYR A 145 -8.85 0.19 -5.65
CA TYR A 145 -9.66 -0.98 -5.29
C TYR A 145 -9.33 -2.24 -6.11
N LYS A 146 -8.96 -2.09 -7.39
CA LYS A 146 -8.56 -3.22 -8.24
C LYS A 146 -7.25 -3.89 -7.81
N LEU A 147 -6.44 -3.21 -7.00
CA LEU A 147 -5.18 -3.71 -6.48
C LEU A 147 -5.33 -4.40 -5.13
N LEU A 148 -6.49 -4.26 -4.47
CA LEU A 148 -6.72 -4.90 -3.17
C LEU A 148 -6.44 -6.40 -3.18
N PRO A 149 -6.87 -7.22 -4.18
CA PRO A 149 -6.57 -8.65 -4.18
C PRO A 149 -5.06 -9.00 -4.10
N HIS A 150 -4.19 -8.05 -4.47
CA HIS A 150 -2.75 -8.22 -4.56
C HIS A 150 -1.97 -7.57 -3.40
N ASP A 151 -2.64 -6.94 -2.45
CA ASP A 151 -2.00 -6.25 -1.32
C ASP A 151 -2.83 -6.36 -0.04
N ASP A 152 -2.43 -7.31 0.83
CA ASP A 152 -3.13 -7.57 2.09
C ASP A 152 -3.01 -6.42 3.10
N ASN A 153 -1.92 -5.66 3.07
CA ASN A 153 -1.77 -4.47 3.92
C ASN A 153 -2.73 -3.37 3.48
N MET A 154 -2.92 -3.20 2.17
CA MET A 154 -3.87 -2.23 1.64
C MET A 154 -5.33 -2.65 1.92
N LYS A 155 -5.65 -3.95 1.88
CA LYS A 155 -6.95 -4.46 2.36
C LYS A 155 -7.20 -4.06 3.83
N ALA A 156 -6.18 -4.21 4.67
CA ALA A 156 -6.29 -3.85 6.07
C ALA A 156 -6.43 -2.35 6.31
N LEU A 157 -5.72 -1.52 5.54
CA LEU A 157 -5.92 -0.07 5.52
C LEU A 157 -7.36 0.28 5.14
N VAL A 158 -7.89 -0.28 4.05
CA VAL A 158 -9.29 -0.03 3.65
C VAL A 158 -10.26 -0.47 4.74
N LYS A 159 -10.02 -1.61 5.38
CA LYS A 159 -10.81 -2.05 6.55
C LYS A 159 -10.72 -1.05 7.71
N ALA A 160 -9.54 -0.51 7.98
CA ALA A 160 -9.33 0.49 9.03
C ALA A 160 -10.11 1.78 8.76
N VAL A 161 -10.09 2.23 7.51
CA VAL A 161 -10.87 3.39 7.05
C VAL A 161 -12.36 3.13 7.19
N ILE A 162 -12.87 1.99 6.73
CA ILE A 162 -14.29 1.63 6.88
C ILE A 162 -14.70 1.56 8.36
N ASN A 163 -13.86 0.99 9.23
CA ASN A 163 -14.12 0.96 10.67
C ASN A 163 -14.25 2.38 11.24
N THR A 164 -13.35 3.29 10.85
CA THR A 164 -13.37 4.69 11.28
C THR A 164 -14.59 5.43 10.74
N GLU A 165 -14.89 5.32 9.45
CA GLU A 165 -16.06 5.95 8.82
C GLU A 165 -17.38 5.45 9.41
N SER A 166 -17.49 4.15 9.67
CA SER A 166 -18.68 3.55 10.29
C SER A 166 -18.97 4.13 11.67
N ARG A 167 -17.92 4.38 12.48
CA ARG A 167 -18.05 5.03 13.79
C ARG A 167 -18.55 6.47 13.67
N TYR A 168 -17.97 7.25 12.75
CA TYR A 168 -18.42 8.62 12.51
C TYR A 168 -19.87 8.69 12.05
N ILE A 169 -20.28 7.83 11.11
CA ILE A 169 -21.65 7.81 10.60
C ILE A 169 -22.64 7.41 11.71
N ALA A 170 -22.26 6.46 12.58
CA ALA A 170 -23.10 6.03 13.69
C ALA A 170 -23.33 7.14 14.73
N GLU A 171 -22.32 7.97 14.99
CA GLU A 171 -22.39 9.02 16.01
C GLU A 171 -22.90 10.36 15.44
N TYR A 172 -22.53 10.69 14.20
CA TYR A 172 -22.77 11.98 13.57
C TYR A 172 -23.21 11.83 12.09
N PRO A 173 -24.40 11.29 11.81
CA PRO A 173 -24.83 10.93 10.44
C PRO A 173 -25.04 12.12 9.49
N TYR A 174 -25.15 13.35 10.02
CA TYR A 174 -25.26 14.57 9.22
C TYR A 174 -23.91 15.29 9.01
N CYS A 175 -22.84 14.79 9.63
CA CYS A 175 -21.51 15.36 9.47
C CYS A 175 -20.84 14.77 8.22
N GLU A 176 -20.45 15.66 7.32
CA GLU A 176 -19.75 15.28 6.08
C GLU A 176 -18.24 15.07 6.27
N SER A 177 -17.68 15.63 7.35
CA SER A 177 -16.27 15.50 7.71
C SER A 177 -16.04 15.25 9.18
N GLY A 178 -14.98 14.51 9.50
CA GLY A 178 -14.58 14.15 10.85
C GLY A 178 -13.10 14.44 11.13
N LEU A 179 -12.81 14.87 12.35
CA LEU A 179 -11.47 14.90 12.93
C LEU A 179 -11.21 13.59 13.67
N LYS A 180 -9.94 13.15 13.76
CA LYS A 180 -9.51 11.92 14.47
C LYS A 180 -10.43 11.62 15.66
N PRO A 181 -11.13 10.46 15.71
CA PRO A 181 -11.99 10.12 16.82
C PRO A 181 -11.16 9.95 18.09
N SER A 182 -11.70 10.32 19.24
CA SER A 182 -11.16 9.88 20.53
C SER A 182 -11.38 8.36 20.64
N VAL A 183 -10.36 7.63 21.10
CA VAL A 183 -10.43 6.16 21.30
C VAL A 183 -11.29 5.76 22.50
N ASN A 184 -12.16 6.64 22.98
CA ASN A 184 -13.03 6.36 24.12
C ASN A 184 -14.34 5.74 23.61
N VAL A 185 -14.26 4.46 23.22
CA VAL A 185 -15.42 3.58 23.06
C VAL A 185 -15.11 2.23 23.71
#